data_AF-A0A6B4GW22-F1
#
_entry.id   AF-A0A6B4GW22-F1
#
_cell.length_a   1.000
_cell.length_b   1.000
_cell.length_c   1.000
_cell.angle_alpha   90.00
_cell.angle_beta   90.00
_cell.angle_gamma   90.00
#
_symmetry.space_group_name_H-M   'P 1'
#
loop_
_entity.id
_entity.type
_entity.pdbx_description
1 polymer ?
#
loop_
_entity_poly.entity_id
_entity_poly.type
_entity_poly.pdbx_seq_one_letter_code
_entity_poly.pdbx_strand_id
1 'polypeptide(L)'
;MTDKNKHIILKTKLDNDFYLSAHGSHYINLNADEYEKQEQSMERITNAMEGLLKIKGKSLIFHWGFYLKDSKEEAYNAIKNNLLKLPYKEIDYRLETTGKRPSLRHLRN
;
A
#
# COMPACT_ATOMS: atom_id res chain seq x y z
N MET A 1 3.86 -7.23 10.98
CA MET A 1 3.42 -8.11 12.08
C MET A 1 4.28 -9.36 12.09
N THR A 2 4.66 -9.86 13.27
CA THR A 2 5.50 -11.06 13.39
C THR A 2 4.71 -12.20 13.99
N ASP A 3 5.18 -13.44 13.82
CA ASP A 3 4.48 -14.59 14.40
C ASP A 3 4.51 -14.60 15.94
N LYS A 4 5.44 -13.85 16.56
CA LYS A 4 5.52 -13.69 18.02
C LYS A 4 4.38 -12.83 18.58
N ASN A 5 3.92 -11.81 17.85
CA ASN A 5 2.93 -10.85 18.37
C ASN A 5 1.52 -10.99 17.77
N LYS A 6 1.36 -11.73 16.66
CA LYS A 6 0.07 -11.87 15.96
C LYS A 6 -1.08 -12.34 16.86
N HIS A 7 -0.82 -13.27 17.78
CA HIS A 7 -1.86 -13.89 18.60
C HIS A 7 -2.49 -12.90 19.58
N ILE A 8 -1.66 -12.08 20.23
CA ILE A 8 -2.11 -11.07 21.18
C ILE A 8 -2.93 -10.00 20.45
N ILE A 9 -2.43 -9.50 19.31
CA ILE A 9 -3.12 -8.48 18.52
C ILE A 9 -4.48 -9.00 18.02
N LEU A 10 -4.52 -10.22 17.49
CA LEU A 10 -5.75 -10.83 17.00
C LEU A 10 -6.76 -11.05 18.14
N LYS A 11 -6.32 -11.53 19.30
CA LYS A 11 -7.18 -11.70 20.47
C LYS A 11 -7.77 -10.36 20.90
N THR A 12 -6.93 -9.33 21.11
CA THR A 12 -7.39 -8.00 21.51
C THR A 12 -8.38 -7.41 20.51
N LYS A 13 -8.13 -7.56 19.22
CA LYS A 13 -9.05 -7.14 18.16
C LYS A 13 -10.43 -7.79 18.30
N LEU A 14 -10.48 -9.10 18.54
CA LEU A 14 -11.73 -9.85 18.64
C LEU A 14 -12.48 -9.53 19.93
N ASP A 15 -11.76 -9.40 21.05
CA ASP A 15 -12.35 -9.11 22.37
C ASP A 15 -12.96 -7.70 22.45
N ASN A 16 -12.43 -6.75 21.68
CA ASN A 16 -12.85 -5.33 21.71
C ASN A 16 -13.55 -4.87 20.43
N ASP A 17 -13.83 -5.79 19.50
CA ASP A 17 -14.54 -5.56 18.24
C ASP A 17 -14.17 -4.28 17.49
N PHE A 18 -12.90 -4.16 17.09
CA PHE A 18 -12.45 -3.03 16.27
C PHE A 18 -11.77 -3.45 14.98
N TYR A 19 -11.66 -2.50 14.05
CA TYR A 19 -10.95 -2.70 12.78
C TYR A 19 -9.49 -2.30 12.88
N LEU A 20 -8.64 -3.09 12.23
CA LEU A 20 -7.22 -2.80 12.09
C LEU A 20 -6.90 -2.43 10.65
N SER A 21 -6.19 -1.33 10.50
CA SER A 21 -5.53 -0.92 9.27
C SER A 21 -4.04 -0.74 9.52
N ALA A 22 -3.25 -0.84 8.47
CA ALA A 22 -1.82 -0.52 8.54
C ALA A 22 -1.48 0.58 7.52
N HIS A 23 -0.45 1.36 7.84
CA HIS A 23 0.18 2.24 6.88
C HIS A 23 1.44 1.55 6.32
N GLY A 24 1.57 1.53 5.00
CA GLY A 24 2.71 0.97 4.28
C GLY A 24 3.97 1.82 4.42
N SER A 25 5.07 1.35 3.86
CA SER A 25 6.35 2.05 3.94
C SER A 25 6.31 3.38 3.19
N HIS A 26 6.92 4.43 3.76
CA HIS A 26 7.13 5.71 3.06
C HIS A 26 8.12 5.59 1.87
N TYR A 27 8.83 4.47 1.74
CA TYR A 27 9.78 4.21 0.65
C TYR A 27 9.13 3.58 -0.59
N ILE A 28 7.80 3.42 -0.61
CA ILE A 28 7.08 2.93 -1.79
C ILE A 28 7.13 3.99 -2.89
N ASN A 29 7.65 3.61 -4.06
CA ASN A 29 7.50 4.35 -5.30
C ASN A 29 7.29 3.39 -6.46
N LEU A 30 6.02 3.22 -6.87
CA LEU A 30 5.66 2.40 -8.03
C LEU A 30 6.00 3.07 -9.37
N ASN A 31 6.47 4.32 -9.35
CA ASN A 31 7.01 5.04 -10.50
C ASN A 31 8.52 5.28 -10.38
N ALA A 32 9.27 4.40 -9.72
CA ALA A 32 10.72 4.57 -9.66
C ALA A 32 11.37 4.38 -11.04
N ASP A 33 12.36 5.20 -11.38
CA ASP A 33 13.09 5.09 -12.66
C ASP A 33 13.73 3.70 -12.83
N GLU A 34 14.30 3.15 -11.75
CA GLU A 34 14.89 1.83 -11.76
C GLU A 34 13.85 0.73 -11.46
N TYR A 35 13.76 -0.26 -12.35
CA TYR A 35 12.86 -1.42 -12.21
C TYR A 35 13.02 -2.12 -10.85
N GLU A 36 14.26 -2.28 -10.36
CA GLU A 36 14.53 -2.90 -9.06
C GLU A 36 13.83 -2.16 -7.91
N LYS A 37 13.77 -0.82 -7.94
CA LYS A 37 13.09 -0.03 -6.91
C LYS A 37 11.57 -0.16 -6.99
N GLN A 38 11.02 -0.39 -8.19
CA GLN A 38 9.60 -0.72 -8.35
C GLN A 38 9.31 -2.08 -7.72
N GLU A 39 10.13 -3.09 -8.00
CA GLU A 39 9.98 -4.45 -7.42
C GLU A 39 10.09 -4.42 -5.89
N GLN A 40 11.09 -3.73 -5.34
CA GLN A 40 11.18 -3.58 -3.88
C GLN A 40 9.97 -2.82 -3.29
N SER A 41 9.34 -1.91 -4.04
CA SER A 41 8.11 -1.24 -3.60
C SER A 41 6.94 -2.23 -3.56
N MET A 42 6.81 -3.08 -4.57
CA MET A 42 5.83 -4.17 -4.63
C MET A 42 6.01 -5.19 -3.50
N GLU A 43 7.26 -5.54 -3.21
CA GLU A 43 7.61 -6.43 -2.10
C GLU A 43 7.19 -5.83 -0.75
N ARG A 44 7.46 -4.54 -0.53
CA ARG A 44 7.05 -3.84 0.70
C ARG A 44 5.53 -3.83 0.88
N ILE A 45 4.77 -3.58 -0.18
CA ILE A 45 3.30 -3.62 -0.14
C ILE A 45 2.81 -5.04 0.17
N THR A 46 3.37 -6.04 -0.51
CA THR A 46 3.00 -7.45 -0.33
C THR A 46 3.29 -7.92 1.09
N ASN A 47 4.47 -7.65 1.62
CA ASN A 47 4.86 -8.00 2.99
C ASN A 47 3.96 -7.32 4.03
N ALA A 48 3.58 -6.05 3.81
CA ALA A 48 2.66 -5.34 4.69
C ALA A 48 1.26 -5.93 4.66
N MET A 49 0.75 -6.26 3.47
CA MET A 49 -0.54 -6.95 3.28
C MET A 49 -0.55 -8.31 3.99
N GLU A 50 0.49 -9.13 3.83
CA GLU A 50 0.60 -10.43 4.50
C GLU A 50 0.63 -10.30 6.02
N GLY A 51 1.37 -9.30 6.53
CA GLY A 51 1.36 -8.98 7.95
C GLY A 51 -0.04 -8.60 8.46
N LEU A 52 -0.83 -7.90 7.66
CA LEU A 52 -2.19 -7.48 8.00
C LEU A 52 -3.18 -8.67 7.96
N LEU A 53 -3.03 -9.58 6.98
CA LEU A 53 -3.84 -10.80 6.89
C LEU A 53 -3.67 -11.70 8.12
N LYS A 54 -2.46 -11.82 8.67
CA LYS A 54 -2.19 -12.61 9.89
C LYS A 54 -3.02 -12.18 11.10
N ILE A 55 -3.51 -10.94 11.12
CA ILE A 55 -4.31 -10.36 12.21
C ILE A 55 -5.74 -10.01 11.78
N LYS A 56 -6.20 -10.53 10.64
CA LYS A 56 -7.52 -10.22 10.06
C LYS A 56 -7.78 -8.70 9.97
N GLY A 57 -6.76 -7.93 9.62
CA GLY A 57 -6.93 -6.50 9.33
C GLY A 57 -7.72 -6.29 8.04
N LYS A 58 -8.15 -5.06 7.79
CA LYS A 58 -9.06 -4.74 6.68
C LYS A 58 -8.40 -3.98 5.54
N SER A 59 -7.61 -2.96 5.84
CA SER A 59 -7.08 -2.07 4.80
C SER A 59 -5.62 -1.70 5.00
N LEU A 60 -4.87 -1.66 3.91
CA LEU A 60 -3.50 -1.17 3.85
C LEU A 60 -3.49 0.19 3.14
N ILE A 61 -3.11 1.23 3.86
CA ILE A 61 -3.00 2.60 3.36
C ILE A 61 -1.55 2.83 2.96
N PHE A 62 -1.28 3.39 1.78
CA PHE A 62 0.07 3.80 1.41
C PHE A 62 0.08 4.86 0.31
N HIS A 63 1.20 5.58 0.22
CA HIS A 63 1.47 6.45 -0.91
C HIS A 63 1.97 5.62 -2.09
N TRP A 64 1.34 5.80 -3.26
CA TRP A 64 1.65 5.01 -4.45
C TRP A 64 3.00 5.32 -5.09
N GLY A 65 3.63 6.45 -4.74
CA GLY A 65 4.86 6.93 -5.38
C GLY A 65 4.83 8.40 -5.76
N PHE A 66 5.84 8.81 -6.52
CA PHE A 66 6.13 10.19 -6.90
C PHE A 66 6.35 10.31 -8.42
N TYR A 67 6.11 11.50 -8.98
CA TYR A 67 6.29 11.74 -10.42
C TYR A 67 7.76 11.72 -10.87
N LEU A 68 8.71 11.97 -9.97
CA LEU A 68 10.12 12.17 -10.34
C LEU A 68 10.26 13.22 -11.46
N LYS A 69 10.75 12.80 -12.64
CA LYS A 69 10.87 13.65 -13.84
C LYS A 69 9.75 13.42 -14.86
N ASP A 70 8.88 12.43 -14.62
CA ASP A 70 7.84 12.05 -15.54
C ASP A 70 6.69 13.06 -15.56
N SER A 71 6.02 13.12 -16.71
CA SER A 71 4.73 13.78 -16.80
C SER A 71 3.68 13.09 -15.92
N LYS A 72 2.56 13.77 -15.72
CA LYS A 72 1.48 13.22 -14.89
C LYS A 72 0.92 11.91 -15.44
N GLU A 73 0.84 11.82 -16.76
CA GLU A 73 0.26 10.69 -17.48
C GLU A 73 1.21 9.49 -17.47
N GLU A 74 2.51 9.72 -17.71
CA GLU A 74 3.53 8.69 -17.63
C GLU A 74 3.58 8.06 -16.23
N ALA A 75 3.68 8.90 -15.19
CA ALA A 75 3.70 8.41 -13.81
C ALA A 75 2.41 7.68 -13.44
N TYR A 76 1.25 8.19 -13.87
CA TYR A 76 -0.03 7.52 -13.63
C TYR A 76 -0.06 6.12 -14.28
N ASN A 77 0.36 6.02 -15.54
CA ASN A 77 0.34 4.76 -16.27
C ASN A 77 1.31 3.74 -15.64
N ALA A 78 2.51 4.16 -15.26
CA ALA A 78 3.48 3.30 -14.57
C ALA A 78 2.95 2.81 -13.22
N ILE A 79 2.42 3.72 -12.38
CA ILE A 79 1.81 3.37 -11.09
C ILE A 79 0.65 2.40 -11.27
N LYS A 80 -0.26 2.68 -12.21
CA LYS A 80 -1.41 1.82 -12.51
C LYS A 80 -0.96 0.43 -12.93
N ASN A 81 -0.01 0.34 -13.87
CA ASN A 81 0.51 -0.93 -14.37
C ASN A 81 1.16 -1.75 -13.25
N ASN A 82 1.87 -1.11 -12.33
CA ASN A 82 2.47 -1.80 -11.19
C ASN A 82 1.45 -2.18 -10.12
N LEU A 83 0.46 -1.32 -9.82
CA LEU A 83 -0.63 -1.67 -8.90
C LEU A 83 -1.41 -2.91 -9.36
N LEU A 84 -1.65 -3.06 -10.67
CA LEU A 84 -2.34 -4.22 -11.23
C LEU A 84 -1.57 -5.54 -11.06
N LYS A 85 -0.25 -5.48 -10.79
CA LYS A 85 0.55 -6.67 -10.48
C LYS A 85 0.43 -7.11 -9.02
N LEU A 86 -0.12 -6.27 -8.14
CA LEU A 86 -0.27 -6.63 -6.74
C LEU A 86 -1.29 -7.77 -6.59
N PRO A 87 -1.08 -8.69 -5.64
CA PRO A 87 -2.03 -9.76 -5.41
C PRO A 87 -3.36 -9.21 -4.89
N TYR A 88 -4.47 -9.72 -5.45
CA TYR A 88 -5.80 -9.47 -4.89
C TYR A 88 -6.08 -10.44 -3.75
N LYS A 89 -6.33 -9.92 -2.54
CA LYS A 89 -6.67 -10.69 -1.34
C LYS A 89 -7.77 -9.95 -0.56
N GLU A 90 -8.18 -10.47 0.60
CA GLU A 90 -9.19 -9.88 1.48
C GLU A 90 -8.78 -8.55 2.17
N ILE A 91 -7.78 -7.85 1.63
CA ILE A 91 -7.28 -6.55 2.13
C ILE A 91 -7.54 -5.48 1.09
N ASP A 92 -8.15 -4.38 1.51
CA ASP A 92 -8.35 -3.20 0.67
C ASP A 92 -7.07 -2.37 0.59
N TYR A 93 -6.54 -2.18 -0.61
CA TYR A 93 -5.48 -1.19 -0.86
C TYR A 93 -6.09 0.21 -0.96
N ARG A 94 -5.68 1.08 -0.05
CA ARG A 94 -6.15 2.46 0.05
C ARG A 94 -5.03 3.41 -0.31
N LEU A 95 -5.15 4.02 -1.49
CA LEU A 95 -4.12 4.89 -2.03
C LEU A 95 -4.25 6.28 -1.39
N GLU A 96 -3.19 6.73 -0.71
CA GLU A 96 -3.16 8.02 -0.03
C GLU A 96 -2.37 9.06 -0.81
N THR A 97 -2.96 10.25 -0.95
CA THR A 97 -2.30 11.42 -1.53
C THR A 97 -1.25 11.98 -0.56
N THR A 98 -0.01 12.15 -1.00
CA THR A 98 1.01 12.86 -0.21
C THR A 98 0.64 14.34 -0.04
N GLY A 99 0.87 14.95 1.14
CA GLY A 99 0.45 16.33 1.43
C GLY A 99 1.09 17.44 0.57
N LYS A 100 2.12 17.14 -0.23
CA LYS A 100 2.59 18.02 -1.32
C LYS A 100 1.75 17.70 -2.56
N ARG A 101 0.76 18.56 -2.87
CA ARG A 101 -0.17 18.47 -4.03
C ARG A 101 0.21 17.37 -5.05
N PRO A 102 -0.28 16.13 -4.87
CA PRO A 102 -0.25 15.15 -5.94
C PRO A 102 -1.33 15.64 -6.88
N SER A 103 -0.93 15.91 -8.12
CA SER A 103 -1.77 16.61 -9.09
C SER A 103 -2.99 15.82 -9.61
N LEU A 104 -3.39 14.77 -8.90
CA LEU A 104 -4.41 13.77 -9.27
C LEU A 104 -5.75 13.98 -8.53
N ARG A 105 -6.16 15.22 -8.24
CA ARG A 105 -7.43 15.52 -7.55
C ARG A 105 -8.70 15.22 -8.39
N HIS A 106 -8.60 14.61 -9.57
CA HIS A 106 -9.74 14.49 -10.51
C HIS A 106 -10.00 13.07 -11.03
N LEU A 107 -10.02 12.05 -10.16
CA LEU A 107 -10.54 10.74 -10.56
C LEU A 107 -11.49 10.19 -9.48
N ARG A 108 -12.67 10.80 -9.39
CA ARG A 108 -13.92 10.14 -8.97
C ARG A 108 -14.85 10.23 -10.16
N ASN A 109 -15.12 9.08 -10.79
CA ASN A 109 -16.35 8.82 -11.53
C ASN A 109 -17.07 7.70 -10.78
#